data_AF-A0A956JFD6-F1
#
_entry.id   AF-A0A956JFD6-F1
#
_cell.length_a   1.000
_cell.length_b   1.000
_cell.length_c   1.000
_cell.angle_alpha   90.00
_cell.angle_beta   90.00
_cell.angle_gamma   90.00
#
_symmetry.space_group_name_H-M   'P 1'
#
loop_
_entity.id
_entity.type
_entity.pdbx_description
1 polymer ?
#
loop_
_entity_poly.entity_id
_entity_poly.type
_entity_poly.pdbx_seq_one_letter_code
_entity_poly.pdbx_strand_id
1 'polypeptide(L)'
;MGLRDLFSSAGRSKSKLDKLIRKVENKYAQSPDRYAAMEALLEMGTIPALIGVMRRFTIAASKSIEDEEEKGWLYRRLSGLPPEFVLPAAKEFCVNHDNIAWVLRIVEDLANDEQEWEIIDAILERHPPVYERDPSKKLQLLTHVQEIDDPQVPGIIARYLEDPDEGVRYRAVEALIDIGDEGVKEALAQRLAHPDEDSLRLRNRILAGFASLGWDLSAHADAIKPNLGMDYDFDGTHVRAK
;
A
#
# COMPACT_ATOMS: atom_id res chain seq x y z
N MET A 1 -14.16 30.72 -14.10
CA MET A 1 -15.53 30.22 -14.29
C MET A 1 -16.51 31.36 -13.99
N GLY A 2 -17.46 31.62 -14.90
CA GLY A 2 -18.37 32.77 -14.77
C GLY A 2 -19.61 32.49 -13.92
N LEU A 3 -20.26 33.55 -13.41
CA LEU A 3 -21.46 33.50 -12.56
C LEU A 3 -22.63 32.70 -13.18
N ARG A 4 -22.75 32.65 -14.51
CA ARG A 4 -23.79 31.88 -15.22
C ARG A 4 -23.62 30.36 -15.08
N ASP A 5 -22.40 29.88 -14.88
CA ASP A 5 -22.09 28.46 -14.76
C ASP A 5 -22.56 27.88 -13.41
N LEU A 6 -22.59 28.72 -12.37
CA LEU A 6 -23.03 28.37 -11.01
C LEU A 6 -24.53 28.09 -10.90
N PHE A 7 -25.36 28.63 -11.79
CA PHE A 7 -26.81 28.43 -11.78
C PHE A 7 -27.28 27.29 -12.71
N SER A 8 -26.37 26.70 -13.49
CA SER A 8 -26.67 25.53 -14.32
C SER A 8 -26.98 24.29 -13.45
N SER A 9 -27.71 23.31 -14.00
CA SER A 9 -27.95 22.03 -13.31
C SER A 9 -26.64 21.32 -12.96
N ALA A 10 -25.68 21.33 -13.90
CA ALA A 10 -24.35 20.77 -13.70
C ALA A 10 -23.55 21.51 -12.62
N GLY A 11 -23.57 22.85 -12.61
CA GLY A 11 -22.91 23.66 -11.60
C GLY A 11 -23.49 23.48 -10.20
N ARG A 12 -24.81 23.34 -10.08
CA ARG A 12 -25.48 23.02 -8.80
C ARG A 12 -25.12 21.62 -8.30
N SER A 13 -25.07 20.63 -9.18
CA SER A 13 -24.64 19.26 -8.84
C SER A 13 -23.20 19.22 -8.33
N LYS A 14 -22.27 19.88 -9.05
CA LYS A 14 -20.87 20.03 -8.63
C LYS A 14 -20.73 20.76 -7.28
N SER A 15 -21.48 21.85 -7.09
CA SER A 15 -21.49 22.56 -5.80
C SER A 15 -21.99 21.69 -4.65
N LYS A 16 -22.99 20.82 -4.89
CA LYS A 16 -23.46 19.85 -3.89
C LYS A 16 -22.38 18.82 -3.58
N LEU A 17 -21.76 18.23 -4.60
CA LEU A 17 -20.65 17.27 -4.47
C LEU A 17 -19.53 17.85 -3.59
N ASP A 18 -19.02 19.04 -3.95
CA ASP A 18 -17.91 19.67 -3.24
C ASP A 18 -18.24 19.95 -1.76
N LYS A 19 -19.49 20.32 -1.46
CA LYS A 19 -19.95 20.54 -0.07
C LYS A 19 -19.98 19.24 0.73
N LEU A 20 -20.44 18.14 0.12
CA LEU A 20 -20.50 16.85 0.77
C LEU A 20 -19.10 16.30 1.06
N ILE A 21 -18.19 16.36 0.07
CA ILE A 21 -16.79 15.92 0.24
C ILE A 21 -16.12 16.68 1.39
N ARG A 22 -16.25 18.02 1.42
CA ARG A 22 -15.71 18.82 2.53
C ARG A 22 -16.27 18.43 3.89
N LYS A 23 -17.52 17.95 3.95
CA LYS A 23 -18.13 17.50 5.20
C LYS A 23 -17.55 16.16 5.65
N VAL A 24 -17.31 15.24 4.70
CA VAL A 24 -16.64 13.96 4.94
C VAL A 24 -15.20 14.16 5.44
N GLU A 25 -14.46 15.10 4.85
CA GLU A 25 -13.06 15.38 5.22
C GLU A 25 -12.92 16.15 6.55
N ASN A 26 -13.99 16.75 7.05
CA ASN A 26 -13.95 17.59 8.24
C ASN A 26 -13.86 16.73 9.51
N LYS A 27 -12.62 16.56 10.02
CA LYS A 27 -12.33 15.87 11.28
C LYS A 27 -13.02 16.46 12.53
N TYR A 28 -13.52 17.71 12.44
CA TYR A 28 -14.24 18.38 13.53
C TYR A 28 -15.77 18.34 13.37
N ALA A 29 -16.28 17.82 12.25
CA ALA A 29 -17.72 17.61 12.10
C ALA A 29 -18.22 16.59 13.13
N GLN A 30 -19.51 16.64 13.45
CA GLN A 30 -20.12 15.58 14.26
C GLN A 30 -20.24 14.29 13.42
N SER A 31 -20.17 13.14 14.06
CA SER A 31 -20.27 11.85 13.35
C SER A 31 -21.58 11.70 12.53
N PRO A 32 -22.77 12.06 13.06
CA PRO A 32 -24.01 12.01 12.27
C PRO A 32 -23.98 12.89 11.01
N ASP A 33 -23.29 14.03 11.08
CA ASP A 33 -23.12 14.93 9.95
C ASP A 33 -22.26 14.33 8.84
N ARG A 34 -21.23 13.53 9.20
CA ARG A 34 -20.40 12.79 8.25
C ARG A 34 -21.17 11.63 7.66
N TYR A 35 -21.89 10.84 8.46
CA TYR A 35 -22.74 9.76 7.94
C TYR A 35 -23.72 10.26 6.89
N ALA A 36 -24.48 11.32 7.18
CA ALA A 36 -25.43 11.89 6.22
C ALA A 36 -24.74 12.37 4.92
N ALA A 37 -23.51 12.90 5.02
CA ALA A 37 -22.74 13.29 3.85
C ALA A 37 -22.25 12.10 3.03
N MET A 38 -21.78 11.04 3.70
CA MET A 38 -21.35 9.80 3.06
C MET A 38 -22.52 9.10 2.36
N GLU A 39 -23.68 9.00 3.02
CA GLU A 39 -24.90 8.44 2.42
C GLU A 39 -25.31 9.21 1.17
N ALA A 40 -25.33 10.55 1.23
CA ALA A 40 -25.67 11.37 0.07
C ALA A 40 -24.67 11.21 -1.09
N LEU A 41 -23.38 10.96 -0.82
CA LEU A 41 -22.38 10.67 -1.86
C LEU A 41 -22.58 9.28 -2.47
N LEU A 42 -22.88 8.28 -1.64
CA LEU A 42 -23.20 6.92 -2.10
C LEU A 42 -24.46 6.92 -2.98
N GLU A 43 -25.50 7.67 -2.60
CA GLU A 43 -26.72 7.85 -3.40
C GLU A 43 -26.47 8.55 -4.74
N MET A 44 -25.51 9.49 -4.79
CA MET A 44 -25.14 10.14 -6.04
C MET A 44 -24.51 9.17 -7.03
N GLY A 45 -23.72 8.21 -6.54
CA GLY A 45 -23.28 7.07 -7.32
C GLY A 45 -22.39 7.36 -8.51
N THR A 46 -21.81 8.56 -8.61
CA THR A 46 -20.88 8.91 -9.67
C THR A 46 -19.46 8.61 -9.21
N ILE A 47 -18.53 8.35 -10.15
CA ILE A 47 -17.11 8.14 -9.82
C ILE A 47 -16.56 9.26 -8.91
N PRO A 48 -16.78 10.57 -9.18
CA PRO A 48 -16.34 11.62 -8.28
C PRO A 48 -16.97 11.58 -6.88
N ALA A 49 -18.22 11.11 -6.75
CA ALA A 49 -18.87 10.95 -5.45
C ALA A 49 -18.30 9.77 -4.66
N LEU A 50 -17.99 8.66 -5.32
CA LEU A 50 -17.33 7.50 -4.73
C LEU A 50 -15.90 7.82 -4.28
N ILE A 51 -15.11 8.48 -5.13
CA ILE A 51 -13.79 9.00 -4.74
C ILE A 51 -13.94 9.95 -3.55
N GLY A 52 -14.93 10.84 -3.60
CA GLY A 52 -15.25 11.78 -2.54
C GLY A 52 -15.55 11.11 -1.20
N VAL A 53 -16.30 10.00 -1.20
CA VAL A 53 -16.61 9.27 0.04
C VAL A 53 -15.39 8.48 0.55
N MET A 54 -14.59 7.90 -0.35
CA MET A 54 -13.34 7.19 -0.02
C MET A 54 -12.32 8.09 0.70
N ARG A 55 -12.38 9.42 0.50
CA ARG A 55 -11.56 10.36 1.28
C ARG A 55 -11.82 10.31 2.77
N ARG A 56 -12.91 9.71 3.25
CA ARG A 56 -13.09 9.45 4.67
C ARG A 56 -11.95 8.60 5.24
N PHE A 57 -11.41 7.66 4.47
CA PHE A 57 -10.35 6.76 4.91
C PHE A 57 -9.03 7.48 5.19
N THR A 58 -8.80 8.64 4.58
CA THR A 58 -7.55 9.42 4.74
C THR A 58 -7.54 10.29 5.99
N ILE A 59 -8.69 10.43 6.67
CA ILE A 59 -8.84 11.27 7.85
C ILE A 59 -8.73 10.42 9.12
N ALA A 60 -7.96 10.90 10.09
CA ALA A 60 -8.03 10.45 11.48
C ALA A 60 -8.93 11.42 12.27
N ALA A 61 -10.14 10.98 12.64
CA ALA A 61 -11.01 11.78 13.48
C ALA A 61 -10.46 11.91 14.91
N SER A 62 -10.87 12.96 15.64
CA SER A 62 -10.34 13.27 16.97
C SER A 62 -10.70 12.23 18.05
N LYS A 63 -11.75 11.43 17.83
CA LYS A 63 -12.16 10.33 18.69
C LYS A 63 -11.94 9.01 17.94
N SER A 64 -11.03 8.17 18.44
CA SER A 64 -10.59 6.95 17.75
C SER A 64 -11.71 5.94 17.51
N ILE A 65 -12.62 5.76 18.48
CA ILE A 65 -13.73 4.82 18.36
C ILE A 65 -14.70 5.23 17.23
N GLU A 66 -15.12 6.50 17.21
CA GLU A 66 -15.99 7.02 16.14
C GLU A 66 -15.30 6.96 14.76
N ASP A 67 -13.97 7.09 14.72
CA ASP A 67 -13.20 6.97 13.48
C ASP A 67 -13.26 5.55 12.88
N GLU A 68 -13.03 4.56 13.73
CA GLU A 68 -13.06 3.15 13.35
C GLU A 68 -14.48 2.70 12.96
N GLU A 69 -15.51 3.13 13.69
CA GLU A 69 -16.90 2.82 13.38
C GLU A 69 -17.33 3.38 12.02
N GLU A 70 -16.96 4.62 11.72
CA GLU A 70 -17.26 5.26 10.42
C GLU A 70 -16.53 4.59 9.26
N LYS A 71 -15.23 4.31 9.40
CA LYS A 71 -14.45 3.62 8.37
C LYS A 71 -14.95 2.21 8.16
N GLY A 72 -15.23 1.47 9.24
CA GLY A 72 -15.78 0.12 9.17
C GLY A 72 -17.18 0.09 8.54
N TRP A 73 -18.04 1.08 8.83
CA TRP A 73 -19.32 1.22 8.17
C TRP A 73 -19.15 1.51 6.68
N LEU A 74 -18.29 2.45 6.30
CA LEU A 74 -18.09 2.83 4.90
C LEU A 74 -17.49 1.67 4.09
N TYR A 75 -16.51 0.97 4.64
CA TYR A 75 -15.94 -0.25 4.07
C TYR A 75 -17.04 -1.26 3.75
N ARG A 76 -17.88 -1.64 4.73
CA ARG A 76 -19.00 -2.58 4.50
C ARG A 76 -19.99 -2.09 3.45
N ARG A 77 -20.22 -0.78 3.34
CA ARG A 77 -21.12 -0.21 2.34
C ARG A 77 -20.53 -0.31 0.94
N LEU A 78 -19.25 0.02 0.77
CA LEU A 78 -18.57 -0.05 -0.52
C LEU A 78 -18.37 -1.50 -0.97
N SER A 79 -17.91 -2.41 -0.08
CA SER A 79 -17.78 -3.85 -0.37
C SER A 79 -19.12 -4.56 -0.61
N GLY A 80 -20.26 -3.90 -0.33
CA GLY A 80 -21.60 -4.41 -0.62
C GLY A 80 -22.18 -3.95 -1.97
N LEU A 81 -21.47 -3.11 -2.72
CA LEU A 81 -21.89 -2.60 -4.03
C LEU A 81 -21.31 -3.46 -5.18
N PRO A 82 -21.91 -3.42 -6.38
CA PRO A 82 -21.37 -4.13 -7.54
C PRO A 82 -19.93 -3.68 -7.88
N PRO A 83 -18.98 -4.61 -8.14
CA PRO A 83 -17.58 -4.28 -8.43
C PRO A 83 -17.41 -3.29 -9.58
N GLU A 84 -18.19 -3.40 -10.66
CA GLU A 84 -18.16 -2.52 -11.84
C GLU A 84 -18.44 -1.04 -11.50
N PHE A 85 -19.06 -0.79 -10.35
CA PHE A 85 -19.36 0.54 -9.87
C PHE A 85 -18.26 1.11 -8.98
N VAL A 86 -17.65 0.27 -8.14
CA VAL A 86 -16.67 0.68 -7.12
C VAL A 86 -15.26 0.70 -7.68
N LEU A 87 -14.86 -0.32 -8.44
CA LEU A 87 -13.47 -0.52 -8.87
C LEU A 87 -12.92 0.62 -9.74
N PRO A 88 -13.67 1.24 -10.68
CA PRO A 88 -13.17 2.39 -11.42
C PRO A 88 -12.81 3.58 -10.51
N ALA A 89 -13.64 3.84 -9.49
CA ALA A 89 -13.38 4.89 -8.51
C ALA A 89 -12.23 4.52 -7.56
N ALA A 90 -12.14 3.25 -7.15
CA ALA A 90 -11.05 2.74 -6.33
C ALA A 90 -9.70 2.86 -7.04
N LYS A 91 -9.63 2.50 -8.33
CA LYS A 91 -8.44 2.67 -9.18
C LYS A 91 -7.99 4.13 -9.21
N GLU A 92 -8.90 5.05 -9.57
CA GLU A 92 -8.58 6.48 -9.63
C GLU A 92 -8.17 7.02 -8.25
N PHE A 93 -8.80 6.54 -7.17
CA PHE A 93 -8.45 6.93 -5.82
C PHE A 93 -7.03 6.48 -5.46
N CYS A 94 -6.70 5.19 -5.62
CA CYS A 94 -5.40 4.63 -5.26
C CYS A 94 -4.24 5.29 -6.02
N VAL A 95 -4.44 5.61 -7.30
CA VAL A 95 -3.45 6.29 -8.12
C VAL A 95 -3.18 7.72 -7.64
N ASN A 96 -4.19 8.43 -7.11
CA ASN A 96 -4.13 9.87 -6.87
C ASN A 96 -4.12 10.31 -5.40
N HIS A 97 -4.25 9.39 -4.43
CA HIS A 97 -4.22 9.70 -2.99
C HIS A 97 -3.11 8.91 -2.27
N ASP A 98 -2.55 9.47 -1.20
CA ASP A 98 -1.38 8.91 -0.50
C ASP A 98 -1.72 7.75 0.45
N ASN A 99 -2.89 7.82 1.11
CA ASN A 99 -3.39 6.76 2.00
C ASN A 99 -4.47 5.95 1.28
N ILE A 100 -4.13 4.72 0.92
CA ILE A 100 -4.88 3.83 0.05
C ILE A 100 -5.22 2.49 0.70
N ALA A 101 -4.67 2.17 1.88
CA ALA A 101 -4.79 0.86 2.51
C ALA A 101 -6.24 0.37 2.67
N TRP A 102 -7.15 1.24 3.14
CA TRP A 102 -8.57 0.89 3.24
C TRP A 102 -9.23 0.62 1.90
N VAL A 103 -8.82 1.34 0.85
CA VAL A 103 -9.38 1.17 -0.49
C VAL A 103 -8.82 -0.09 -1.14
N LEU A 104 -7.54 -0.42 -0.91
CA LEU A 104 -6.95 -1.68 -1.35
C LEU A 104 -7.64 -2.89 -0.71
N ARG A 105 -8.01 -2.84 0.58
CA ARG A 105 -8.86 -3.87 1.21
C ARG A 105 -10.25 -4.02 0.56
N ILE A 106 -10.82 -2.92 0.07
CA ILE A 106 -12.10 -2.98 -0.67
C ILE A 106 -11.87 -3.63 -2.05
N VAL A 107 -10.74 -3.36 -2.69
CA VAL A 107 -10.35 -3.99 -3.95
C VAL A 107 -10.18 -5.50 -3.73
N GLU A 108 -9.47 -5.92 -2.69
CA GLU A 108 -9.29 -7.34 -2.30
C GLU A 108 -10.63 -8.09 -2.18
N ASP A 109 -11.62 -7.48 -1.53
CA ASP A 109 -12.92 -8.14 -1.31
C ASP A 109 -13.81 -8.21 -2.57
N LEU A 110 -13.60 -7.31 -3.55
CA LEU A 110 -14.52 -7.09 -4.66
C LEU A 110 -13.98 -7.50 -6.01
N ALA A 111 -12.69 -7.30 -6.25
CA ALA A 111 -12.05 -7.53 -7.53
C ALA A 111 -11.84 -9.03 -7.76
N ASN A 112 -11.85 -9.42 -9.03
CA ASN A 112 -11.18 -10.65 -9.43
C ASN A 112 -9.69 -10.38 -9.69
N ASP A 113 -8.92 -11.44 -9.90
CA ASP A 113 -7.47 -11.37 -10.11
C ASP A 113 -7.08 -10.37 -11.21
N GLU A 114 -7.76 -10.39 -12.37
CA GLU A 114 -7.46 -9.49 -13.49
C GLU A 114 -7.67 -8.02 -13.10
N GLN A 115 -8.77 -7.72 -12.41
CA GLN A 115 -9.12 -6.36 -11.99
C GLN A 115 -8.20 -5.86 -10.87
N GLU A 116 -7.83 -6.72 -9.93
CA GLU A 116 -6.91 -6.38 -8.85
C GLU A 116 -5.52 -6.06 -9.42
N TRP A 117 -5.01 -6.90 -10.31
CA TRP A 117 -3.74 -6.67 -10.99
C TRP A 117 -3.75 -5.41 -11.85
N GLU A 118 -4.86 -5.11 -12.55
CA GLU A 118 -5.00 -3.86 -13.32
C GLU A 118 -4.85 -2.60 -12.43
N ILE A 119 -5.31 -2.67 -11.18
CA ILE A 119 -5.17 -1.59 -10.20
C ILE A 119 -3.76 -1.54 -9.64
N ILE A 120 -3.19 -2.69 -9.26
CA ILE A 120 -1.82 -2.80 -8.74
C ILE A 120 -0.81 -2.28 -9.76
N ASP A 121 -0.94 -2.67 -11.03
CA ASP A 121 -0.07 -2.22 -12.11
C ASP A 121 -0.11 -0.69 -12.27
N ALA A 122 -1.31 -0.09 -12.19
CA ALA A 122 -1.45 1.36 -12.27
C ALA A 122 -0.77 2.09 -11.09
N ILE A 123 -0.72 1.47 -9.90
CA ILE A 123 0.01 2.03 -8.75
C ILE A 123 1.51 1.81 -8.93
N LEU A 124 1.95 0.62 -9.34
CA LEU A 124 3.36 0.27 -9.60
C LEU A 124 4.00 1.16 -10.68
N GLU A 125 3.26 1.49 -11.74
CA GLU A 125 3.73 2.37 -12.82
C GLU A 125 4.01 3.79 -12.28
N ARG A 126 3.16 4.26 -11.36
CA ARG A 126 3.27 5.62 -10.80
C ARG A 126 4.24 5.73 -9.64
N HIS A 127 4.50 4.63 -8.95
CA HIS A 127 5.35 4.58 -7.76
C HIS A 127 6.51 3.58 -7.90
N PRO A 128 7.36 3.68 -8.94
CA PRO A 128 8.52 2.79 -9.09
C PRO A 128 9.53 2.97 -7.94
N PRO A 129 10.54 2.09 -7.79
CA PRO A 129 11.54 2.16 -6.73
C PRO A 129 12.56 3.30 -6.96
N VAL A 130 12.06 4.54 -6.95
CA VAL A 130 12.82 5.78 -7.12
C VAL A 130 12.47 6.73 -5.99
N TYR A 131 13.29 7.75 -5.74
CA TYR A 131 13.05 8.67 -4.64
C TYR A 131 11.66 9.34 -4.75
N GLU A 132 10.89 9.25 -3.68
CA GLU A 132 9.65 9.99 -3.48
C GLU A 132 9.71 10.69 -2.13
N ARG A 133 9.09 11.87 -2.04
CA ARG A 133 9.07 12.64 -0.80
C ARG A 133 8.32 11.91 0.33
N ASP A 134 7.27 11.17 -0.03
CA ASP A 134 6.46 10.41 0.90
C ASP A 134 6.36 8.96 0.38
N PRO A 135 7.06 8.00 1.01
CA PRO A 135 7.03 6.60 0.59
C PRO A 135 5.80 5.84 1.09
N SER A 136 4.90 6.46 1.84
CA SER A 136 3.78 5.78 2.52
C SER A 136 2.93 4.94 1.58
N LYS A 137 2.74 5.39 0.34
CA LYS A 137 1.97 4.62 -0.64
C LYS A 137 2.68 3.34 -1.09
N LYS A 138 4.00 3.38 -1.29
CA LYS A 138 4.80 2.18 -1.61
C LYS A 138 4.72 1.16 -0.48
N LEU A 139 4.81 1.62 0.77
CA LEU A 139 4.70 0.74 1.94
C LEU A 139 3.33 0.05 2.00
N GLN A 140 2.24 0.80 1.74
CA GLN A 140 0.89 0.24 1.67
C GLN A 140 0.72 -0.72 0.50
N LEU A 141 1.27 -0.40 -0.67
CA LEU A 141 1.26 -1.26 -1.85
C LEU A 141 2.01 -2.56 -1.59
N LEU A 142 3.22 -2.51 -1.04
CA LEU A 142 4.00 -3.71 -0.71
C LEU A 142 3.31 -4.57 0.34
N THR A 143 2.64 -3.95 1.32
CA THR A 143 1.85 -4.67 2.32
C THR A 143 0.68 -5.42 1.68
N HIS A 144 0.03 -4.82 0.70
CA HIS A 144 -1.07 -5.46 -0.04
C HIS A 144 -0.57 -6.57 -0.96
N VAL A 145 0.45 -6.27 -1.77
CA VAL A 145 1.01 -7.20 -2.77
C VAL A 145 1.58 -8.46 -2.12
N GLN A 146 2.14 -8.39 -0.90
CA GLN A 146 2.65 -9.58 -0.21
C GLN A 146 1.55 -10.58 0.20
N GLU A 147 0.30 -10.13 0.32
CA GLU A 147 -0.85 -10.96 0.75
C GLU A 147 -1.44 -11.75 -0.42
N ILE A 148 -1.01 -11.44 -1.65
CA ILE A 148 -1.47 -12.10 -2.88
C ILE A 148 -0.65 -13.36 -3.14
N ASP A 149 -1.33 -14.49 -3.30
CA ASP A 149 -0.71 -15.78 -3.68
C ASP A 149 -0.51 -15.86 -5.20
N ASP A 150 0.51 -15.16 -5.70
CA ASP A 150 0.87 -15.15 -7.13
C ASP A 150 2.40 -15.26 -7.33
N PRO A 151 2.90 -16.15 -8.22
CA PRO A 151 4.32 -16.32 -8.51
C PRO A 151 5.08 -15.05 -8.95
N GLN A 152 4.39 -13.99 -9.39
CA GLN A 152 5.03 -12.72 -9.79
C GLN A 152 5.38 -11.82 -8.59
N VAL A 153 4.70 -12.00 -7.45
CA VAL A 153 4.84 -11.18 -6.24
C VAL A 153 6.28 -11.06 -5.74
N PRO A 154 7.06 -12.15 -5.60
CA PRO A 154 8.44 -12.05 -5.12
C PRO A 154 9.31 -11.19 -6.04
N GLY A 155 9.12 -11.30 -7.35
CA GLY A 155 9.84 -10.51 -8.35
C GLY A 155 9.48 -9.02 -8.29
N ILE A 156 8.20 -8.70 -8.06
CA ILE A 156 7.74 -7.31 -7.88
C ILE A 156 8.36 -6.69 -6.62
N ILE A 157 8.28 -7.40 -5.48
CA ILE A 157 8.80 -6.91 -4.20
C ILE A 157 10.33 -6.75 -4.24
N ALA A 158 11.04 -7.69 -4.89
CA ALA A 158 12.50 -7.63 -5.02
C ALA A 158 13.00 -6.35 -5.71
N ARG A 159 12.23 -5.76 -6.62
CA ARG A 159 12.58 -4.46 -7.23
C ARG A 159 12.72 -3.33 -6.22
N TYR A 160 11.97 -3.38 -5.11
CA TYR A 160 11.97 -2.36 -4.07
C TYR A 160 13.13 -2.53 -3.06
N LEU A 161 13.96 -3.56 -3.21
CA LEU A 161 15.25 -3.63 -2.51
C LEU A 161 16.20 -2.50 -2.96
N GLU A 162 15.99 -1.90 -4.13
CA GLU A 162 16.79 -0.78 -4.64
C GLU A 162 16.15 0.59 -4.36
N ASP A 163 15.07 0.65 -3.57
CA ASP A 163 14.42 1.91 -3.26
C ASP A 163 15.35 2.83 -2.42
N PRO A 164 15.42 4.15 -2.73
CA PRO A 164 16.22 5.08 -1.92
C PRO A 164 15.77 5.19 -0.45
N ASP A 165 14.49 4.94 -0.16
CA ASP A 165 13.98 4.96 1.21
C ASP A 165 14.29 3.65 1.95
N GLU A 166 14.99 3.74 3.07
CA GLU A 166 15.36 2.57 3.89
C GLU A 166 14.15 1.82 4.43
N GLY A 167 13.07 2.53 4.77
CA GLY A 167 11.84 1.92 5.25
C GLY A 167 11.18 1.05 4.17
N VAL A 168 11.19 1.50 2.92
CA VAL A 168 10.72 0.72 1.77
C VAL A 168 11.58 -0.52 1.55
N ARG A 169 12.91 -0.38 1.54
CA ARG A 169 13.81 -1.54 1.42
C ARG A 169 13.60 -2.54 2.55
N TYR A 170 13.47 -2.06 3.78
CA TYR A 170 13.23 -2.92 4.95
C TYR A 170 11.91 -3.69 4.82
N ARG A 171 10.82 -3.03 4.38
CA ARG A 171 9.55 -3.74 4.12
C ARG A 171 9.66 -4.77 3.01
N ALA A 172 10.39 -4.46 1.93
CA ALA A 172 10.63 -5.44 0.87
C ALA A 172 11.39 -6.66 1.41
N VAL A 173 12.44 -6.46 2.22
CA VAL A 173 13.16 -7.56 2.88
C VAL A 173 12.25 -8.39 3.78
N GLU A 174 11.42 -7.75 4.63
CA GLU A 174 10.48 -8.48 5.49
C GLU A 174 9.52 -9.34 4.67
N ALA A 175 8.87 -8.76 3.67
CA ALA A 175 7.91 -9.46 2.83
C ALA A 175 8.56 -10.64 2.08
N LEU A 176 9.75 -10.47 1.50
CA LEU A 176 10.45 -11.56 0.80
C LEU A 176 10.84 -12.72 1.72
N ILE A 177 11.25 -12.42 2.95
CA ILE A 177 11.57 -13.46 3.93
C ILE A 177 10.31 -14.21 4.35
N ASP A 178 9.21 -13.49 4.56
CA ASP A 178 7.94 -14.08 5.00
C ASP A 178 7.32 -14.94 3.88
N ILE A 179 7.47 -14.54 2.62
CA ILE A 179 7.10 -15.34 1.43
C ILE A 179 7.99 -16.60 1.32
N GLY A 180 9.30 -16.46 1.54
CA GLY A 180 10.23 -17.60 1.56
C GLY A 180 10.52 -18.22 0.19
N ASP A 181 10.34 -17.49 -0.91
CA ASP A 181 10.70 -17.94 -2.26
C ASP A 181 12.23 -17.91 -2.46
N GLU A 182 12.85 -19.06 -2.72
CA GLU A 182 14.29 -19.18 -2.97
C GLU A 182 14.78 -18.41 -4.22
N GLY A 183 13.88 -18.06 -5.14
CA GLY A 183 14.19 -17.26 -6.33
C GLY A 183 14.72 -15.86 -6.01
N VAL A 184 14.48 -15.33 -4.81
CA VAL A 184 14.94 -14.00 -4.39
C VAL A 184 16.25 -14.01 -3.60
N LYS A 185 16.89 -15.18 -3.43
CA LYS A 185 18.18 -15.35 -2.74
C LYS A 185 19.25 -14.40 -3.24
N GLU A 186 19.44 -14.35 -4.55
CA GLU A 186 20.44 -13.48 -5.20
C GLU A 186 20.16 -12.00 -4.88
N ALA A 187 18.90 -11.57 -4.98
CA ALA A 187 18.52 -10.19 -4.74
C ALA A 187 18.78 -9.76 -3.28
N LEU A 188 18.45 -10.62 -2.31
CA LEU A 188 18.74 -10.35 -0.89
C LEU A 188 20.24 -10.36 -0.60
N ALA A 189 21.02 -11.27 -1.22
CA ALA A 189 22.47 -11.31 -1.05
C ALA A 189 23.15 -10.07 -1.65
N GLN A 190 22.73 -9.64 -2.85
CA GLN A 190 23.19 -8.40 -3.48
C GLN A 190 22.88 -7.19 -2.61
N ARG A 191 21.66 -7.10 -2.07
CA ARG A 191 21.26 -6.02 -1.16
C ARG A 191 22.11 -5.98 0.12
N LEU A 192 22.37 -7.14 0.73
CA LEU A 192 23.24 -7.26 1.92
C LEU A 192 24.66 -6.73 1.66
N ALA A 193 25.20 -7.02 0.48
CA ALA A 193 26.55 -6.61 0.08
C ALA A 193 26.62 -5.25 -0.63
N HIS A 194 25.49 -4.57 -0.80
CA HIS A 194 25.45 -3.34 -1.56
C HIS A 194 26.31 -2.25 -0.87
N PRO A 195 27.19 -1.56 -1.61
CA PRO A 195 28.15 -0.60 -1.04
C PRO A 195 27.48 0.57 -0.32
N ASP A 196 26.36 1.04 -0.85
CA ASP A 196 25.60 2.17 -0.27
C ASP A 196 24.60 1.74 0.81
N GLU A 197 24.55 0.45 1.20
CA GLU A 197 23.68 0.01 2.30
C GLU A 197 24.35 0.26 3.65
N ASP A 198 23.89 1.27 4.37
CA ASP A 198 24.37 1.65 5.70
C ASP A 198 23.45 1.19 6.84
N SER A 199 22.24 0.68 6.55
CA SER A 199 21.29 0.23 7.57
C SER A 199 21.72 -1.12 8.16
N LEU A 200 22.28 -1.08 9.37
CA LEU A 200 22.56 -2.28 10.16
C LEU A 200 21.30 -3.07 10.48
N ARG A 201 20.16 -2.39 10.68
CA ARG A 201 18.87 -3.04 10.93
C ARG A 201 18.44 -3.88 9.73
N LEU A 202 18.58 -3.34 8.53
CA LEU A 202 18.25 -4.05 7.29
C LEU A 202 19.18 -5.24 7.08
N ARG A 203 20.50 -5.04 7.20
CA ARG A 203 21.50 -6.13 7.08
C ARG A 203 21.22 -7.27 8.06
N ASN A 204 20.95 -6.93 9.33
CA ASN A 204 20.59 -7.92 10.35
C ASN A 204 19.28 -8.64 10.04
N ARG A 205 18.27 -7.97 9.45
CA ARG A 205 17.02 -8.62 9.05
C ARG A 205 17.23 -9.61 7.91
N ILE A 206 18.07 -9.27 6.92
CA ILE A 206 18.43 -10.20 5.84
C ILE A 206 19.12 -11.45 6.42
N LEU A 207 20.13 -11.26 7.28
CA LEU A 207 20.85 -12.37 7.93
C LEU A 207 19.92 -13.23 8.80
N ALA A 208 19.01 -12.61 9.55
CA ALA A 208 17.98 -13.32 10.30
C ALA A 208 17.10 -14.17 9.38
N GLY A 209 16.69 -13.61 8.24
CA GLY A 209 15.93 -14.31 7.20
C GLY A 209 16.67 -15.54 6.69
N PHE A 210 17.91 -15.35 6.24
CA PHE A 210 18.77 -16.43 5.79
C PHE A 210 18.97 -17.53 6.85
N ALA A 211 19.17 -17.16 8.11
CA ALA A 211 19.28 -18.14 9.20
C ALA A 211 17.97 -18.90 9.45
N SER A 212 16.83 -18.21 9.39
CA SER A 212 15.52 -18.82 9.65
C SER A 212 15.04 -19.74 8.51
N LEU A 213 15.32 -19.35 7.26
CA LEU A 213 14.91 -20.09 6.07
C LEU A 213 15.87 -21.25 5.76
N GLY A 214 17.11 -21.18 6.26
CA GLY A 214 18.08 -22.27 6.11
C GLY A 214 18.49 -22.51 4.65
N TRP A 215 18.51 -21.47 3.83
CA TRP A 215 18.87 -21.56 2.42
C TRP A 215 20.35 -21.85 2.20
N ASP A 216 20.68 -22.61 1.14
CA ASP A 216 22.05 -22.75 0.64
C ASP A 216 22.48 -21.42 -0.02
N LEU A 217 23.48 -20.79 0.59
CA LEU A 217 24.09 -19.52 0.21
C LEU A 217 25.56 -19.68 -0.22
N SER A 218 26.00 -20.90 -0.51
CA SER A 218 27.38 -21.20 -0.91
C SER A 218 27.82 -20.38 -2.13
N ALA A 219 26.91 -20.17 -3.09
CA ALA A 219 27.13 -19.32 -4.27
C ALA A 219 27.23 -17.82 -3.97
N HIS A 220 26.79 -17.37 -2.79
CA HIS A 220 26.78 -15.96 -2.38
C HIS A 220 27.76 -15.70 -1.21
N ALA A 221 28.71 -16.62 -0.96
CA ALA A 221 29.63 -16.53 0.18
C ALA A 221 30.40 -15.19 0.24
N ASP A 222 30.74 -14.61 -0.90
CA ASP A 222 31.44 -13.32 -1.00
C ASP A 222 30.57 -12.14 -0.54
N ALA A 223 29.24 -12.25 -0.70
CA ALA A 223 28.28 -11.29 -0.17
C ALA A 223 28.01 -11.51 1.33
N ILE A 224 27.99 -12.77 1.80
CA ILE A 224 27.66 -13.07 3.20
C ILE A 224 28.83 -12.78 4.15
N LYS A 225 30.01 -13.34 3.89
CA LYS A 225 31.15 -13.35 4.84
C LYS A 225 31.55 -11.97 5.36
N PRO A 226 31.62 -10.90 4.55
CA PRO A 226 32.00 -9.57 5.04
C PRO A 226 30.93 -8.90 5.91
N ASN A 227 29.69 -9.40 5.88
CA ASN A 227 28.51 -8.68 6.37
C ASN A 227 27.83 -9.34 7.59
N LEU A 228 28.34 -10.45 8.11
CA LEU A 228 27.73 -11.26 9.20
C LEU A 228 27.51 -10.53 10.53
N GLY A 229 28.25 -9.45 10.79
CA GLY A 229 28.20 -8.76 12.09
C GLY A 229 28.65 -9.66 13.26
N MET A 230 28.14 -9.38 14.46
CA MET A 230 28.52 -10.11 15.68
C MET A 230 27.63 -11.32 15.97
N ASP A 231 26.36 -11.26 15.56
CA ASP A 231 25.30 -12.19 16.00
C ASP A 231 25.15 -13.44 15.12
N TYR A 232 25.80 -13.46 13.96
CA TYR A 232 25.70 -14.55 12.99
C TYR A 232 27.05 -15.19 12.67
N ASP A 233 27.00 -16.45 12.24
CA ASP A 233 28.12 -17.20 11.67
C ASP A 233 27.72 -17.79 10.31
N PHE A 234 28.70 -18.16 9.48
CA PHE A 234 28.50 -18.77 8.17
C PHE A 234 29.37 -20.02 8.02
N ASP A 235 28.73 -21.19 7.91
CA ASP A 235 29.44 -22.48 7.85
C ASP A 235 30.00 -22.83 6.46
N GLY A 236 29.87 -21.92 5.49
CA GLY A 236 30.22 -22.12 4.08
C GLY A 236 29.01 -22.42 3.20
N THR A 237 27.87 -22.76 3.79
CA THR A 237 26.61 -23.05 3.09
C THR A 237 25.44 -22.27 3.70
N HIS A 238 25.32 -22.21 5.02
CA HIS A 238 24.18 -21.61 5.72
C HIS A 238 24.63 -20.54 6.71
N VAL A 239 23.78 -19.52 6.89
CA VAL A 239 23.91 -18.55 7.99
C VAL A 239 23.26 -19.15 9.24
N ARG A 240 23.87 -18.95 10.41
CA ARG A 240 23.32 -19.39 11.70
C ARG A 240 23.41 -18.26 12.72
N ALA A 241 22.39 -18.11 13.56
CA ALA A 241 22.49 -17.27 14.75
C ALA A 241 23.44 -17.95 15.77
N LYS A 242 24.25 -17.15 16.44
CA LYS A 242 25.16 -17.60 17.51
C LYS A 242 24.44 -17.82 18.83
#